data_AF-A0A535VJ59-F1
#
_entry.id   AF-A0A535VJ59-F1
#
_cell.length_a   1.000
_cell.length_b   1.000
_cell.length_c   1.000
_cell.angle_alpha   90.00
_cell.angle_beta   90.00
_cell.angle_gamma   90.00
#
_symmetry.space_group_name_H-M   'P 1'
#
loop_
_entity.id
_entity.type
_entity.pdbx_description
1 polymer ?
#
loop_
_entity_poly.entity_id
_entity_poly.type
_entity_poly.pdbx_seq_one_letter_code
_entity_poly.pdbx_strand_id
1 'polypeptide(L)'
;MMTREDMQILLHVAEWALNHRHVMSTIRKLAGTEENYLIIARELDRVHAHIAQARSIHAEATLTLVEWLVILDAYQWKCAYCQEKPFEVMHHHIPLHEGGSTLSNCLPACRPCCSPRKKKPPDQAPLID
;
A
#
# COMPACT_ATOMS: atom_id res chain seq x y z
N MET A 1 -16.97 4.15 0.29
CA MET A 1 -16.57 2.95 -0.47
C MET A 1 -15.82 3.47 -1.68
N MET A 2 -14.58 3.02 -1.91
CA MET A 2 -13.75 3.51 -3.02
C MET A 2 -14.48 3.25 -4.35
N THR A 3 -14.69 4.29 -5.17
CA THR A 3 -15.30 4.13 -6.49
C THR A 3 -14.25 3.81 -7.54
N ARG A 4 -14.68 3.34 -8.72
CA ARG A 4 -13.78 3.11 -9.86
C ARG A 4 -13.13 4.41 -10.34
N GLU A 5 -13.88 5.52 -10.32
CA GLU A 5 -13.39 6.84 -10.69
C GLU A 5 -12.34 7.35 -9.70
N ASP A 6 -12.61 7.20 -8.40
CA ASP A 6 -11.63 7.55 -7.37
C ASP A 6 -10.36 6.72 -7.55
N MET A 7 -10.48 5.41 -7.77
CA MET A 7 -9.31 4.54 -7.98
C MET A 7 -8.48 4.96 -9.21
N GLN A 8 -9.13 5.34 -10.31
CA GLN A 8 -8.43 5.87 -11.50
C GLN A 8 -7.67 7.15 -11.18
N ILE A 9 -8.26 8.05 -10.38
CA ILE A 9 -7.60 9.28 -9.92
C ILE A 9 -6.40 8.92 -9.04
N LEU A 10 -6.57 8.03 -8.05
CA LEU A 10 -5.49 7.62 -7.16
C LEU A 10 -4.28 7.05 -7.92
N LEU A 11 -4.53 6.17 -8.89
CA LEU A 11 -3.46 5.60 -9.73
C LEU A 11 -2.78 6.65 -10.58
N HIS A 12 -3.55 7.53 -11.24
CA HIS A 12 -2.99 8.60 -12.06
C HIS A 12 -2.07 9.53 -11.24
N VAL A 13 -2.50 9.90 -10.03
CA VAL A 13 -1.68 10.76 -9.16
C VAL A 13 -0.46 10.01 -8.61
N ALA A 14 -0.59 8.71 -8.33
CA ALA A 14 0.53 7.89 -7.90
C ALA A 14 1.59 7.72 -8.99
N GLU A 15 1.18 7.46 -10.23
CA GLU A 15 2.08 7.42 -11.39
C GLU A 15 2.81 8.74 -11.59
N TRP A 16 2.07 9.85 -11.46
CA TRP A 16 2.67 11.18 -11.48
C TRP A 16 3.70 11.34 -10.37
N ALA A 17 3.38 10.95 -9.13
CA ALA A 17 4.28 11.09 -7.98
C ALA A 17 5.58 10.28 -8.09
N LEU A 18 5.60 9.16 -8.84
CA LEU A 18 6.82 8.38 -9.07
C LEU A 18 7.92 9.17 -9.78
N ASN A 19 7.53 10.08 -10.66
CA ASN A 19 8.45 10.82 -11.52
C ASN A 19 8.75 12.24 -11.01
N HIS A 20 8.11 12.66 -9.91
CA HIS A 20 8.16 14.05 -9.44
C HIS A 20 8.43 14.12 -7.93
N ARG A 21 9.49 14.83 -7.52
CA ARG A 21 9.82 15.01 -6.10
C ARG A 21 9.05 16.19 -5.46
N HIS A 22 8.45 15.93 -4.30
CA HIS A 22 7.97 16.92 -3.30
C HIS A 22 7.02 18.02 -3.82
N VAL A 23 5.74 17.66 -4.10
CA VAL A 23 4.73 18.65 -4.50
C VAL A 23 3.33 18.33 -3.94
N MET A 24 3.19 18.30 -2.60
CA MET A 24 1.90 18.03 -1.96
C MET A 24 0.76 18.95 -2.44
N SER A 25 1.08 20.21 -2.76
CA SER A 25 0.11 21.15 -3.34
C SER A 25 -0.38 20.74 -4.74
N THR A 26 0.47 20.11 -5.55
CA THR A 26 0.07 19.57 -6.87
C THR A 26 -0.69 18.27 -6.70
N ILE A 27 -0.26 17.37 -5.81
CA ILE A 27 -1.00 16.15 -5.48
C ILE A 27 -2.43 16.50 -5.05
N ARG A 28 -2.60 17.52 -4.20
CA ARG A 28 -3.93 18.00 -3.78
C ARG A 28 -4.79 18.48 -4.94
N LYS A 29 -4.20 19.18 -5.92
CA LYS A 29 -4.92 19.62 -7.13
C LYS A 29 -5.31 18.44 -8.01
N LEU A 30 -4.38 17.52 -8.27
CA LEU A 30 -4.61 16.36 -9.13
C LEU A 30 -5.59 15.35 -8.52
N ALA A 31 -5.66 15.27 -7.19
CA ALA A 31 -6.57 14.37 -6.49
C ALA A 31 -8.07 14.71 -6.68
N GLY A 32 -8.40 15.93 -7.12
CA GLY A 32 -9.76 16.36 -7.42
C GLY A 32 -10.68 16.56 -6.19
N THR A 33 -10.54 15.73 -5.15
CA THR A 33 -11.29 15.81 -3.89
C THR A 33 -10.36 15.79 -2.69
N GLU A 34 -10.84 16.29 -1.55
CA GLU A 34 -10.08 16.24 -0.29
C GLU A 34 -9.87 14.81 0.19
N GLU A 35 -10.86 13.95 0.00
CA GLU A 35 -10.78 12.55 0.38
C GLU A 35 -9.67 11.83 -0.38
N ASN A 36 -9.63 11.97 -1.71
CA ASN A 36 -8.58 11.36 -2.54
C ASN A 36 -7.19 11.91 -2.19
N TYR A 37 -7.09 13.21 -1.92
CA TYR A 37 -5.84 13.82 -1.48
C TYR A 37 -5.33 13.20 -0.17
N LEU A 38 -6.20 13.08 0.83
CA LEU A 38 -5.83 12.52 2.14
C LEU A 38 -5.42 11.05 2.04
N ILE A 39 -6.06 10.29 1.14
CA ILE A 39 -5.69 8.91 0.86
C ILE A 39 -4.30 8.83 0.24
N ILE A 40 -4.04 9.61 -0.83
CA ILE A 40 -2.72 9.62 -1.49
C ILE A 40 -1.62 10.04 -0.52
N ALA A 41 -1.83 11.12 0.24
CA ALA A 41 -0.84 11.62 1.18
C ALA A 41 -0.50 10.57 2.24
N ARG A 42 -1.51 9.94 2.85
CA ARG A 42 -1.33 8.91 3.87
C ARG A 42 -0.57 7.70 3.34
N GLU A 43 -0.96 7.21 2.16
CA GLU A 43 -0.39 5.99 1.62
C GLU A 43 1.00 6.23 0.99
N LEU A 44 1.27 7.43 0.50
CA LEU A 44 2.62 7.86 0.11
C LEU A 44 3.56 7.89 1.32
N ASP A 45 3.14 8.50 2.42
CA ASP A 45 3.92 8.53 3.67
C ASP A 45 4.19 7.11 4.19
N ARG A 46 3.18 6.22 4.11
CA ARG A 46 3.33 4.81 4.49
C ARG A 46 4.39 4.11 3.63
N VAL A 47 4.31 4.23 2.31
CA VAL A 47 5.28 3.62 1.39
C VAL A 47 6.68 4.16 1.68
N HIS A 48 6.83 5.48 1.81
CA HIS A 48 8.12 6.11 2.13
C HIS A 48 8.73 5.59 3.44
N ALA A 49 7.92 5.46 4.50
CA ALA A 49 8.38 4.94 5.78
C ALA A 49 8.89 3.48 5.67
N HIS A 50 8.15 2.61 4.99
CA HIS A 50 8.52 1.21 4.79
C HIS A 50 9.73 1.04 3.86
N ILE A 51 9.86 1.88 2.83
CA ILE A 51 11.05 1.94 1.97
C ILE A 51 12.27 2.42 2.74
N ALA A 52 12.14 3.47 3.55
CA ALA A 52 13.23 3.98 4.37
C ALA A 52 13.70 2.93 5.40
N GLN A 53 12.76 2.19 6.01
CA GLN A 53 13.08 1.12 6.95
C GLN A 53 13.79 -0.06 6.27
N ALA A 54 13.36 -0.49 5.08
CA ALA A 54 14.04 -1.54 4.33
C ALA A 54 15.48 -1.13 3.96
N ARG A 55 15.66 0.11 3.49
CA ARG A 55 16.97 0.67 3.14
C ARG A 55 17.91 0.75 4.33
N SER A 56 17.42 1.11 5.53
CA SER A 56 18.27 1.25 6.72
C SER A 56 18.86 -0.06 7.20
N ILE A 57 18.29 -1.20 6.80
CA ILE A 57 18.81 -2.54 7.09
C ILE A 57 19.38 -3.25 5.85
N HIS A 58 19.59 -2.52 4.76
CA HIS A 58 20.08 -3.05 3.46
C HIS A 58 19.21 -4.15 2.84
N ALA A 59 17.91 -4.19 3.16
CA ALA A 59 16.94 -5.05 2.52
C ALA A 59 16.43 -4.43 1.21
N GLU A 60 15.80 -5.26 0.35
CA GLU A 60 15.20 -4.78 -0.88
C GLU A 60 14.09 -3.75 -0.60
N ALA A 61 14.07 -2.66 -1.37
CA ALA A 61 13.22 -1.49 -1.11
C ALA A 61 12.69 -0.91 -2.43
N THR A 62 11.90 -1.71 -3.13
CA THR A 62 11.43 -1.45 -4.50
C THR A 62 9.94 -1.07 -4.59
N LEU A 63 9.15 -1.28 -3.52
CA LEU A 63 7.72 -0.94 -3.50
C LEU A 63 7.46 0.53 -3.87
N THR A 64 6.58 0.72 -4.83
CA THR A 64 6.07 2.02 -5.27
C THR A 64 4.68 2.32 -4.72
N LEU A 65 4.26 3.59 -4.77
CA LEU A 65 2.89 3.96 -4.40
C LEU A 65 1.84 3.33 -5.34
N VAL A 66 2.14 3.25 -6.64
CA VAL A 66 1.24 2.62 -7.62
C VAL A 66 1.01 1.16 -7.26
N GLU A 67 2.08 0.39 -7.05
CA GLU A 67 1.99 -1.02 -6.64
C GLU A 67 1.21 -1.18 -5.33
N TRP A 68 1.47 -0.31 -4.35
CA TRP A 68 0.74 -0.39 -3.09
C TRP A 68 -0.76 -0.13 -3.25
N LEU A 69 -1.16 0.87 -4.04
CA LEU A 69 -2.57 1.14 -4.31
C LEU A 69 -3.23 -0.02 -5.08
N VAL A 70 -2.53 -0.62 -6.05
CA VAL A 70 -3.00 -1.82 -6.76
C VAL A 70 -3.24 -2.98 -5.79
N ILE A 71 -2.33 -3.21 -4.85
CA ILE A 71 -2.53 -4.22 -3.80
C ILE A 71 -3.78 -3.88 -2.97
N LEU A 72 -3.92 -2.64 -2.51
CA LEU A 72 -5.07 -2.23 -1.70
C LEU A 72 -6.39 -2.47 -2.44
N ASP A 73 -6.46 -2.12 -3.72
CA ASP A 73 -7.66 -2.30 -4.54
C ASP A 73 -7.98 -3.76 -4.80
N ALA A 74 -6.95 -4.59 -5.08
CA ALA A 74 -7.10 -6.04 -5.24
C ALA A 74 -7.71 -6.71 -4.00
N TYR A 75 -7.42 -6.18 -2.81
CA TYR A 75 -8.02 -6.62 -1.54
C TYR A 75 -9.24 -5.81 -1.11
N GLN A 76 -9.79 -4.96 -1.98
CA GLN A 76 -10.94 -4.09 -1.71
C GLN A 76 -10.76 -3.25 -0.43
N TRP A 77 -9.53 -2.82 -0.15
CA TRP A 77 -9.16 -2.05 1.04
C TRP A 77 -9.40 -2.81 2.36
N LYS A 78 -9.42 -4.16 2.30
CA LYS A 78 -9.59 -5.06 3.44
C LYS A 78 -8.29 -5.79 3.78
N CYS A 79 -8.29 -6.43 4.94
CA CYS A 79 -7.21 -7.30 5.38
C CYS A 79 -7.08 -8.51 4.44
N ALA A 80 -5.88 -8.72 3.89
CA ALA A 80 -5.54 -9.86 3.02
C ALA A 80 -5.73 -11.23 3.68
N TYR A 81 -5.71 -11.28 5.02
CA TYR A 81 -5.84 -12.53 5.76
C TYR A 81 -7.28 -12.92 6.08
N CYS A 82 -8.08 -11.97 6.57
CA CYS A 82 -9.44 -12.28 7.00
C CYS A 82 -10.51 -11.80 6.03
N GLN A 83 -10.20 -10.86 5.13
CA GLN A 83 -11.12 -10.22 4.16
C GLN A 83 -12.43 -9.64 4.74
N GLU A 84 -12.60 -9.68 6.06
CA GLU A 84 -13.76 -9.17 6.80
C GLU A 84 -13.55 -7.73 7.28
N LYS A 85 -12.31 -7.39 7.68
CA LYS A 85 -11.98 -6.12 8.33
C LYS A 85 -11.25 -5.19 7.37
N PRO A 86 -11.42 -3.86 7.50
CA PRO A 86 -10.55 -2.90 6.83
C PRO A 86 -9.07 -3.16 7.14
N PHE A 87 -8.20 -2.83 6.20
CA PHE A 87 -6.77 -2.83 6.50
C PHE A 87 -6.42 -1.69 7.47
N GLU A 88 -5.37 -1.90 8.26
CA GLU A 88 -4.86 -0.93 9.22
C GLU A 88 -3.35 -0.71 9.06
N VAL A 89 -2.63 -1.74 8.59
CA VAL A 89 -1.18 -1.74 8.45
C VAL A 89 -0.75 -2.34 7.12
N MET A 90 0.41 -1.90 6.61
CA MET A 90 1.18 -2.63 5.60
C MET A 90 2.01 -3.69 6.33
N HIS A 91 1.82 -4.95 5.96
CA HIS A 91 2.47 -6.09 6.59
C HIS A 91 3.39 -6.79 5.61
N HIS A 92 4.61 -7.10 6.05
CA HIS A 92 5.55 -7.94 5.31
C HIS A 92 5.29 -9.41 5.65
N HIS A 93 4.86 -10.22 4.68
CA HIS A 93 4.51 -11.61 4.93
C HIS A 93 5.75 -12.50 5.16
N ILE A 94 6.83 -12.22 4.44
CA ILE A 94 8.22 -12.64 4.71
C ILE A 94 8.87 -11.55 5.59
N PRO A 95 9.67 -11.91 6.62
CA PRO A 95 10.37 -10.94 7.44
C PRO A 95 11.13 -9.89 6.62
N LEU A 96 11.08 -8.63 7.06
CA LEU A 96 11.62 -7.48 6.31
C LEU A 96 13.09 -7.65 5.88
N HIS A 97 13.94 -8.21 6.74
CA HIS A 97 15.36 -8.41 6.45
C HIS A 97 15.63 -9.49 5.38
N GLU A 98 14.64 -10.33 5.09
CA GLU A 98 14.73 -11.44 4.12
C GLU A 98 13.98 -11.08 2.82
N GLY A 99 12.75 -10.59 2.92
CA GLY A 99 11.88 -10.33 1.77
C GLY A 99 11.78 -8.87 1.33
N GLY A 100 12.33 -7.92 2.10
CA GLY A 100 12.28 -6.50 1.77
C GLY A 100 10.88 -5.85 1.78
N SER A 101 10.82 -4.58 1.36
CA SER A 101 9.58 -3.86 1.06
C SER A 101 9.37 -3.86 -0.45
N THR A 102 8.64 -4.85 -0.96
CA THR A 102 8.44 -5.12 -2.39
C THR A 102 6.95 -5.37 -2.69
N LEU A 103 6.57 -5.33 -3.97
CA LEU A 103 5.20 -5.67 -4.43
C LEU A 103 4.75 -7.04 -3.93
N SER A 104 5.62 -8.04 -3.99
CA SER A 104 5.27 -9.41 -3.58
C SER A 104 5.26 -9.58 -2.07
N ASN A 105 6.01 -8.77 -1.31
CA ASN A 105 6.14 -8.97 0.13
C ASN A 105 5.13 -8.18 0.98
N CYS A 106 4.62 -7.06 0.47
CA CYS A 106 3.73 -6.18 1.22
C CYS A 106 2.24 -6.52 1.01
N LEU A 107 1.51 -6.68 2.12
CA LEU A 107 0.07 -6.98 2.13
C LEU A 107 -0.70 -6.04 3.07
N PRO A 108 -1.96 -5.67 2.77
CA PRO A 108 -2.83 -5.00 3.72
C PRO A 108 -3.27 -5.96 4.80
N ALA A 109 -3.16 -5.55 6.07
CA ALA A 109 -3.61 -6.37 7.18
C ALA A 109 -4.34 -5.54 8.24
N CYS A 110 -5.30 -6.14 8.92
CA CYS A 110 -5.82 -5.62 10.18
C CYS A 110 -4.86 -5.97 11.32
N ARG A 111 -4.88 -5.18 12.41
CA ARG A 111 -3.97 -5.40 13.56
C ARG A 111 -4.07 -6.81 14.16
N PRO A 112 -5.25 -7.44 14.28
CA PRO A 112 -5.35 -8.79 14.80
C PRO A 112 -4.63 -9.86 13.96
N CYS A 113 -4.63 -9.71 12.63
CA CYS A 113 -4.08 -10.69 11.69
C CYS A 113 -2.59 -10.51 11.44
N CYS A 114 -2.09 -9.26 11.50
CA CYS A 114 -0.66 -8.99 11.33
C CYS A 114 0.21 -9.45 12.52
N SER A 115 -0.42 -9.92 13.60
CA SER A 115 0.30 -10.42 14.78
C SER A 115 0.87 -11.82 14.49
N PRO A 116 2.16 -12.07 14.80
CA PRO A 116 2.79 -13.38 14.60
C PRO A 116 2.09 -14.52 15.36
N ARG A 117 1.29 -14.19 16.39
CA ARG A 117 0.55 -15.17 17.20
C ARG A 117 -0.73 -15.70 16.53
N LYS A 118 -1.12 -15.16 15.35
CA LYS A 118 -2.40 -15.49 14.67
C LYS A 118 -2.27 -15.58 13.15
N LYS A 119 -1.11 -15.97 12.61
CA LYS A 119 -0.93 -16.16 11.17
C LYS A 119 -1.82 -17.32 10.68
N LYS A 120 -3.01 -17.00 10.15
CA LYS A 120 -3.64 -17.83 9.14
C LYS A 120 -2.89 -17.57 7.83
N PRO A 121 -2.63 -18.58 6.98
CA PRO A 121 -2.16 -18.31 5.63
C PRO A 121 -3.15 -17.35 4.95
N PRO A 122 -2.70 -16.38 4.13
CA PRO A 122 -3.62 -15.56 3.37
C PRO A 122 -4.47 -16.49 2.50
N ASP A 123 -5.80 -16.31 2.52
CA ASP A 123 -6.64 -16.91 1.49
C ASP A 123 -6.10 -16.38 0.16
N GLN A 124 -5.83 -17.32 -0.76
CA GLN A 124 -5.12 -17.17 -2.04
C GLN A 124 -4.98 -15.72 -2.52
N ALA A 125 -3.72 -15.28 -2.71
CA ALA A 125 -3.45 -13.99 -3.32
C ALA A 125 -4.25 -13.88 -4.64
N PRO A 126 -4.93 -12.75 -4.90
CA PRO A 126 -5.59 -12.56 -6.18
C PRO A 126 -4.55 -12.75 -7.29
N LEU A 127 -4.85 -13.64 -8.24
CA LEU A 127 -4.06 -13.78 -9.45
C LEU A 127 -4.08 -12.42 -10.14
N ILE A 128 -2.93 -11.75 -10.12
CA ILE A 128 -2.70 -10.56 -10.95
C ILE A 128 -2.21 -11.11 -12.28
N ASP A 129 -3.15 -11.32 -13.21
CA ASP A 129 -2.85 -11.59 -14.62
C ASP A 129 -2.34 -10.33 -15.33
#